data_AF-A0A356R9L1-F1
#
_entry.id   AF-A0A356R9L1-F1
#
_cell.length_a   1.000
_cell.length_b   1.000
_cell.length_c   1.000
_cell.angle_alpha   90.00
_cell.angle_beta   90.00
_cell.angle_gamma   90.00
#
_symmetry.space_group_name_H-M   'P 1'
#
loop_
_entity.id
_entity.type
_entity.pdbx_description
1 polymer ?
#
loop_
_entity_poly.entity_id
_entity_poly.type
_entity_poly.pdbx_seq_one_letter_code
_entity_poly.pdbx_strand_id
1 'polypeptide(L)'
;MKRINWGVVGLLFELCALTLWVGGLVVIIALVIPAVFNSFGMEPAGRFLRRVFDGFGLMNVWILVLLSVVAGLRFRVFGNRPSEMFSVSSVEWWLLAGMALMTFSILAILGPQAISLQEQAFEAVSKEDKDIAYAQFFRLHMIVRACHLVNFGLAASLFIVKVRKILFHHSMATR
;
A
#
# COMPACT_ATOMS: atom_id res chain seq x y z
N MET A 1 20.33 -14.82 -30.38
CA MET A 1 19.96 -13.92 -29.26
C MET A 1 18.50 -14.14 -28.91
N LYS A 2 18.18 -14.67 -27.72
CA LYS A 2 16.78 -14.84 -27.29
C LYS A 2 16.16 -13.44 -27.10
N ARG A 3 15.10 -13.11 -27.84
CA ARG A 3 14.36 -11.85 -27.66
C ARG A 3 13.84 -11.81 -26.21
N ILE A 4 14.20 -10.76 -25.47
CA ILE A 4 13.66 -10.52 -24.13
C ILE A 4 12.15 -10.34 -24.27
N ASN A 5 11.37 -11.16 -23.54
CA ASN A 5 9.94 -11.00 -23.48
C ASN A 5 9.62 -9.87 -22.49
N TRP A 6 9.41 -8.66 -23.00
CA TRP A 6 9.08 -7.48 -22.21
C TRP A 6 7.85 -7.65 -21.31
N GLY A 7 6.93 -8.55 -21.65
CA GLY A 7 5.77 -8.89 -20.79
C GLY A 7 6.17 -9.58 -19.48
N VAL A 8 7.18 -10.47 -19.53
CA VAL A 8 7.71 -11.16 -18.35
C VAL A 8 8.44 -10.18 -17.43
N VAL A 9 9.23 -9.29 -18.02
CA VAL A 9 9.96 -8.24 -17.27
C VAL A 9 8.96 -7.34 -16.54
N GLY A 10 7.92 -6.85 -17.24
CA GLY A 10 6.87 -6.03 -16.62
C GLY A 10 6.18 -6.76 -15.46
N LEU A 11 5.77 -8.02 -15.67
CA LEU A 11 5.12 -8.80 -14.63
C LEU A 11 6.01 -9.02 -13.39
N LEU A 12 7.32 -9.23 -13.59
CA LEU A 12 8.27 -9.35 -12.48
C LEU A 12 8.32 -8.06 -11.64
N PHE A 13 8.42 -6.89 -12.29
CA PHE A 13 8.40 -5.61 -11.60
C PHE A 13 7.10 -5.38 -10.84
N GLU A 14 5.95 -5.73 -11.42
CA GLU A 14 4.67 -5.63 -10.71
C GLU A 14 4.62 -6.53 -9.47
N LEU A 15 5.12 -7.76 -9.56
CA LEU A 15 5.16 -8.68 -8.41
C LEU A 15 6.11 -8.16 -7.33
N CYS A 16 7.32 -7.74 -7.68
CA CYS A 16 8.26 -7.16 -6.71
C CYS A 16 7.66 -5.95 -6.01
N ALA A 17 6.99 -5.07 -6.76
CA ALA A 17 6.39 -3.86 -6.21
C ALA A 17 5.23 -4.20 -5.25
N LEU A 18 4.39 -5.16 -5.60
CA LEU A 18 3.32 -5.62 -4.71
C LEU A 18 3.86 -6.39 -3.48
N THR A 19 4.96 -7.13 -3.62
CA THR A 19 5.65 -7.74 -2.46
C THR A 19 6.17 -6.68 -1.50
N LEU A 20 6.79 -5.60 -2.01
CA LEU A 20 7.25 -4.48 -1.18
C LEU A 20 6.08 -3.78 -0.48
N TRP A 21 4.95 -3.61 -1.16
CA TRP A 21 3.75 -3.02 -0.57
C TRP A 21 3.17 -3.88 0.55
N VAL A 22 2.80 -5.12 0.23
CA VAL A 22 2.10 -6.04 1.14
C VAL A 22 3.06 -6.46 2.26
N GLY A 23 4.26 -6.90 1.90
CA GLY A 23 5.28 -7.32 2.86
C GLY A 23 5.78 -6.18 3.73
N GLY A 24 6.01 -5.00 3.15
CA GLY A 24 6.44 -3.81 3.90
C GLY A 24 5.45 -3.43 4.99
N LEU A 25 4.14 -3.42 4.67
CA LEU A 25 3.12 -3.11 5.67
C LEU A 25 3.03 -4.17 6.77
N VAL A 26 3.14 -5.46 6.42
CA VAL A 26 3.16 -6.56 7.41
C VAL A 26 4.34 -6.41 8.37
N VAL A 27 5.54 -6.12 7.84
CA VAL A 27 6.73 -5.90 8.67
C VAL A 27 6.54 -4.69 9.59
N ILE A 28 5.98 -3.59 9.08
CA ILE A 28 5.73 -2.41 9.91
C ILE A 28 4.77 -2.75 11.06
N ILE A 29 3.64 -3.41 10.76
CA ILE A 29 2.60 -3.70 11.74
C ILE A 29 3.08 -4.74 12.77
N ALA A 30 3.69 -5.83 12.32
CA ALA A 30 3.99 -6.97 13.17
C ALA A 30 5.31 -6.80 13.97
N LEU A 31 6.28 -6.05 13.43
CA LEU A 31 7.62 -5.94 14.02
C LEU A 31 7.93 -4.52 14.45
N VAL A 32 7.81 -3.54 13.54
CA VAL A 32 8.29 -2.18 13.81
C VAL A 32 7.45 -1.49 14.88
N ILE A 33 6.12 -1.52 14.77
CA ILE A 33 5.22 -0.86 15.74
C ILE A 33 5.45 -1.40 17.16
N PRO A 34 5.39 -2.72 17.42
CA PRO A 34 5.63 -3.25 18.77
C PRO A 34 7.04 -2.95 19.28
N ALA A 35 8.07 -3.11 18.44
CA ALA A 35 9.46 -2.87 18.85
C ALA A 35 9.69 -1.42 19.29
N VAL A 36 9.12 -0.46 18.57
CA VAL A 36 9.25 0.97 18.87
C VAL A 36 8.51 1.32 20.16
N PHE A 37 7.27 0.88 20.35
CA PHE A 37 6.51 1.19 21.58
C PHE A 37 7.05 0.47 22.82
N ASN A 38 7.70 -0.68 22.66
CA ASN A 38 8.37 -1.37 23.77
C ASN A 38 9.70 -0.70 24.16
N SER A 39 10.33 0.03 23.24
CA SER A 39 11.67 0.63 23.45
C SER A 39 11.62 2.13 23.78
N PHE A 40 10.56 2.83 23.37
CA PHE A 40 10.43 4.28 23.52
C PHE A 40 9.12 4.66 24.22
N GLY A 41 9.11 5.82 24.88
CA GLY A 41 7.87 6.43 25.39
C GLY A 41 6.90 6.80 24.26
N MET A 42 5.64 7.06 24.61
CA MET A 42 4.54 7.27 23.66
C MET A 42 4.81 8.39 22.64
N GLU A 43 5.34 9.55 23.08
CA GLU A 43 5.55 10.70 22.18
C GLU A 43 6.75 10.49 21.22
N PRO A 44 7.96 10.07 21.67
CA PRO A 44 9.03 9.71 20.76
C PRO A 44 8.66 8.57 19.79
N ALA A 45 7.97 7.53 20.29
CA ALA A 45 7.49 6.42 19.48
C ALA A 45 6.53 6.90 18.38
N GLY A 46 5.56 7.75 18.73
CA GLY A 46 4.60 8.32 17.79
C GLY A 46 5.27 9.17 16.71
N ARG A 47 6.25 10.01 17.05
CA ARG A 47 7.00 10.81 16.06
C ARG A 47 7.88 9.95 15.16
N PHE A 48 8.48 8.89 15.69
CA PHE A 48 9.25 7.94 14.90
C PHE A 48 8.38 7.19 13.89
N LEU A 49 7.27 6.61 14.35
CA LEU A 49 6.36 5.86 13.48
C LEU A 49 5.76 6.74 12.39
N ARG A 50 5.46 8.00 12.69
CA ARG A 50 5.05 8.97 11.67
C ARG A 50 6.06 9.04 10.51
N ARG A 51 7.36 9.23 10.80
CA ARG A 51 8.39 9.27 9.75
C ARG A 51 8.48 7.97 8.95
N VAL A 52 8.31 6.83 9.61
CA VAL A 52 8.27 5.51 8.94
C VAL A 52 7.08 5.44 7.98
N PHE A 53 5.90 5.85 8.43
CA PHE A 53 4.69 5.86 7.60
C PHE A 53 4.71 6.92 6.49
N ASP A 54 5.36 8.06 6.69
CA ASP A 54 5.57 9.07 5.64
C ASP A 54 6.46 8.50 4.52
N GLY A 55 7.58 7.86 4.89
CA GLY A 55 8.47 7.19 3.95
C GLY A 55 7.79 6.02 3.22
N PHE A 56 7.05 5.19 3.96
CA PHE A 56 6.26 4.10 3.38
C PHE A 56 5.15 4.60 2.45
N GLY A 57 4.50 5.71 2.82
CA GLY A 57 3.49 6.38 2.02
C GLY A 57 4.03 6.86 0.68
N LEU A 58 5.18 7.55 0.69
CA LEU A 58 5.85 8.00 -0.53
C LEU A 58 6.30 6.81 -1.39
N MET A 59 6.83 5.74 -0.78
CA MET A 59 7.16 4.51 -1.48
C MET A 59 5.93 3.91 -2.18
N ASN A 60 4.77 3.87 -1.52
CA ASN A 60 3.52 3.38 -2.11
C ASN A 60 3.06 4.23 -3.30
N VAL A 61 3.24 5.56 -3.26
CA VAL A 61 2.97 6.41 -4.44
C VAL A 61 3.84 5.99 -5.63
N TRP A 62 5.14 5.77 -5.41
CA TRP A 62 6.03 5.29 -6.48
C TRP A 62 5.66 3.90 -6.99
N ILE A 63 5.24 3.00 -6.10
CA ILE A 63 4.73 1.68 -6.50
C ILE A 63 3.46 1.83 -7.34
N LEU A 64 2.52 2.71 -6.97
CA LEU A 64 1.33 2.97 -7.80
C LEU A 64 1.71 3.46 -9.19
N VAL A 65 2.63 4.43 -9.28
CA VAL A 65 3.10 4.93 -10.58
C VAL A 65 3.70 3.80 -11.41
N LEU A 66 4.57 2.98 -10.81
CA LEU A 66 5.16 1.82 -11.50
C LEU A 66 4.08 0.85 -11.98
N LEU A 67 3.16 0.44 -11.10
CA LEU A 67 2.09 -0.51 -11.43
C LEU A 67 1.19 0.04 -12.53
N SER A 68 0.79 1.31 -12.46
CA SER A 68 -0.05 1.96 -13.48
C SER A 68 0.66 2.08 -14.83
N VAL A 69 1.95 2.46 -14.84
CA VAL A 69 2.74 2.56 -16.08
C VAL A 69 2.92 1.19 -16.72
N VAL A 70 3.32 0.18 -15.94
CA VAL A 70 3.53 -1.18 -16.47
C VAL A 70 2.23 -1.80 -16.94
N ALA A 71 1.14 -1.65 -16.18
CA ALA A 71 -0.19 -2.09 -16.60
C ALA A 71 -0.65 -1.37 -17.88
N GLY A 72 -0.45 -0.06 -17.99
CA GLY A 72 -0.78 0.73 -19.18
C GLY A 72 0.00 0.30 -20.42
N LEU A 73 1.32 0.08 -20.28
CA LEU A 73 2.16 -0.42 -21.36
C LEU A 73 1.72 -1.82 -21.81
N ARG A 74 1.44 -2.72 -20.86
CA ARG A 74 0.94 -4.07 -21.16
C ARG A 74 -0.42 -4.04 -21.83
N PHE A 75 -1.33 -3.18 -21.36
CA PHE A 75 -2.64 -2.99 -21.98
C PHE A 75 -2.52 -2.49 -23.42
N ARG A 76 -1.59 -1.58 -23.71
CA ARG A 76 -1.36 -1.08 -25.07
C ARG A 76 -0.80 -2.15 -26.01
N VAL A 77 0.08 -3.03 -25.52
CA VAL A 77 0.76 -4.05 -26.34
C VAL A 77 -0.07 -5.32 -26.51
N PHE A 78 -0.71 -5.80 -25.45
CA PHE A 78 -1.40 -7.09 -25.40
C PHE A 78 -2.94 -6.98 -25.30
N GLY A 79 -3.47 -5.77 -25.15
CA GLY A 79 -4.91 -5.51 -25.08
C GLY A 79 -5.60 -6.11 -23.85
N ASN A 80 -6.93 -6.18 -23.94
CA ASN A 80 -7.81 -6.73 -22.90
C ASN A 80 -8.31 -8.14 -23.28
N ARG A 81 -7.40 -9.05 -23.65
CA ARG A 81 -7.76 -10.43 -24.03
C ARG A 81 -7.57 -11.39 -22.86
N PRO A 82 -8.64 -11.95 -22.27
CA PRO A 82 -8.55 -12.77 -21.05
C PRO A 82 -7.66 -14.02 -21.18
N SER A 83 -7.43 -14.51 -22.41
CA SER A 83 -6.64 -15.71 -22.71
C SER A 83 -5.14 -15.48 -22.80
N GLU A 84 -4.67 -14.23 -22.88
CA GLU A 84 -3.24 -13.94 -23.01
C GLU A 84 -2.61 -13.69 -21.63
N MET A 85 -1.49 -14.38 -21.33
CA MET A 85 -0.78 -14.29 -20.05
C MET A 85 -0.46 -12.85 -19.63
N PHE A 86 -0.21 -11.99 -20.62
CA PHE A 86 0.22 -10.61 -20.40
C PHE A 86 -0.90 -9.57 -20.46
N SER A 87 -2.14 -9.96 -20.74
CA SER A 87 -3.27 -9.02 -20.76
C SER A 87 -3.58 -8.46 -19.38
N VAL A 88 -4.13 -7.25 -19.36
CA VAL A 88 -4.56 -6.58 -18.14
C VAL A 88 -6.09 -6.62 -18.08
N SER A 89 -6.61 -7.25 -17.04
CA SER A 89 -8.05 -7.42 -16.84
C SER A 89 -8.71 -6.17 -16.26
N SER A 90 -10.02 -6.01 -16.47
CA SER A 90 -10.80 -4.92 -15.85
C SER A 90 -10.73 -4.95 -14.31
N VAL A 91 -10.59 -6.14 -13.71
CA VAL A 91 -10.42 -6.30 -12.26
C VAL A 91 -9.11 -5.68 -11.78
N GLU A 92 -8.01 -5.83 -12.53
CA GLU A 92 -6.74 -5.20 -12.18
C GLU A 92 -6.85 -3.67 -12.17
N TRP A 93 -7.57 -3.09 -13.14
CA TRP A 93 -7.80 -1.65 -13.18
C TRP A 93 -8.63 -1.16 -11.98
N TRP A 94 -9.69 -1.87 -11.60
CA TRP A 94 -10.49 -1.52 -10.43
C TRP A 94 -9.69 -1.62 -9.13
N LEU A 95 -8.85 -2.64 -8.98
CA LEU A 95 -7.97 -2.80 -7.83
C LEU A 95 -6.94 -1.66 -7.77
N LEU A 96 -6.29 -1.33 -8.89
CA LEU A 96 -5.35 -0.20 -8.97
C LEU A 96 -6.02 1.13 -8.65
N ALA A 97 -7.22 1.39 -9.19
CA ALA A 97 -7.98 2.59 -8.91
C ALA A 97 -8.35 2.70 -7.43
N GLY A 98 -8.81 1.59 -6.82
CA GLY A 98 -9.08 1.52 -5.39
C GLY A 98 -7.82 1.78 -4.55
N MET A 99 -6.70 1.15 -4.89
CA MET A 99 -5.42 1.37 -4.19
C MET A 99 -4.98 2.83 -4.28
N ALA A 100 -5.11 3.44 -5.47
CA ALA A 100 -4.80 4.85 -5.67
C ALA A 100 -5.70 5.73 -4.80
N LEU A 101 -7.01 5.56 -4.87
CA LEU A 101 -7.98 6.30 -4.06
C LEU A 101 -7.62 6.24 -2.57
N MET A 102 -7.43 5.04 -2.03
CA MET A 102 -7.08 4.86 -0.62
C MET A 102 -5.76 5.54 -0.25
N THR A 103 -4.73 5.39 -1.10
CA THR A 103 -3.41 5.99 -0.86
C THR A 103 -3.48 7.52 -0.85
N PHE A 104 -4.17 8.11 -1.81
CA PHE A 104 -4.36 9.57 -1.86
C PHE A 104 -5.22 10.07 -0.69
N SER A 105 -6.30 9.37 -0.33
CA SER A 105 -7.11 9.73 0.84
C SER A 105 -6.30 9.72 2.13
N ILE A 106 -5.44 8.70 2.32
CA ILE A 106 -4.58 8.62 3.49
C ILE A 106 -3.55 9.75 3.48
N LEU A 107 -2.80 9.94 2.38
CA LEU A 107 -1.65 10.85 2.39
C LEU A 107 -2.04 12.34 2.26
N ALA A 108 -3.07 12.65 1.48
CA ALA A 108 -3.44 14.04 1.21
C ALA A 108 -4.46 14.59 2.21
N ILE A 109 -5.26 13.73 2.86
CA ILE A 109 -6.38 14.18 3.70
C ILE A 109 -6.22 13.68 5.13
N LEU A 110 -6.27 12.37 5.35
CA LEU A 110 -6.38 11.81 6.69
C LEU A 110 -5.06 11.90 7.48
N GLY A 111 -3.92 11.75 6.80
CA GLY A 111 -2.59 11.81 7.37
C GLY A 111 -2.27 13.19 7.96
N PRO A 112 -2.37 14.28 7.19
CA PRO A 112 -2.17 15.64 7.70
C PRO A 112 -3.09 15.98 8.88
N GLN A 113 -4.34 15.51 8.86
CA GLN A 113 -5.28 15.70 9.97
C GLN A 113 -4.89 14.88 11.22
N ALA A 114 -4.44 13.64 11.05
CA ALA A 114 -3.99 12.83 12.18
C ALA A 114 -2.72 13.41 12.81
N ILE A 115 -1.84 13.96 11.99
CA ILE A 115 -0.63 14.67 12.38
C ILE A 115 -0.95 15.89 13.25
N SER A 116 -1.87 16.75 12.81
CA SER A 116 -2.19 17.97 13.55
C SER A 116 -2.82 17.64 14.90
N LEU A 117 -3.70 16.65 14.97
CA LEU A 117 -4.28 16.18 16.23
C LEU A 117 -3.24 15.54 17.15
N GLN A 118 -2.27 14.82 16.59
CA GLN A 118 -1.17 14.25 17.36
C GLN A 118 -0.28 15.33 17.98
N GLU A 119 0.06 16.37 17.22
CA GLU A 119 0.86 17.50 17.71
C GLU A 119 0.11 18.27 18.80
N GLN A 120 -1.19 18.53 18.62
CA GLN A 120 -2.04 19.13 19.65
C GLN A 120 -2.06 18.31 20.95
N ALA A 121 -2.16 16.97 20.85
CA ALA A 121 -2.13 16.10 22.02
C ALA A 121 -0.77 16.09 22.73
N PHE A 122 0.32 16.32 22.01
CA PHE A 122 1.66 16.38 22.59
C PHE A 122 1.97 17.73 23.22
N GLU A 123 1.44 18.83 22.65
CA GLU A 123 1.65 20.19 23.13
C GLU A 123 0.69 20.62 24.25
N ALA A 124 -0.40 19.88 24.46
CA ALA A 124 -1.36 20.15 25.53
C ALA A 124 -0.72 20.10 26.93
N VAL A 125 -0.83 21.21 27.66
CA VAL A 125 -0.27 21.38 29.02
C VAL A 125 -1.23 20.88 30.09
N SER A 126 -2.53 21.15 29.93
CA SER A 126 -3.55 20.67 30.87
C SER A 126 -3.89 19.20 30.58
N LYS A 127 -4.20 18.46 31.64
CA LYS A 127 -4.59 17.04 31.51
C LYS A 127 -5.90 16.89 30.74
N GLU A 128 -6.85 17.80 30.97
CA GLU A 128 -8.16 17.80 30.32
C GLU A 128 -8.03 18.02 28.80
N ASP A 129 -7.23 19.01 28.38
CA ASP A 129 -6.99 19.27 26.96
C ASP A 129 -6.26 18.10 26.29
N LYS A 130 -5.32 17.47 27.00
CA LYS A 130 -4.57 16.32 26.52
C LYS A 130 -5.48 15.11 26.28
N ASP A 131 -6.41 14.84 27.19
CA ASP A 131 -7.36 13.72 27.06
C ASP A 131 -8.33 13.94 25.89
N ILE A 132 -8.82 15.18 25.69
CA ILE A 132 -9.69 15.53 24.55
C ILE A 132 -8.93 15.38 23.23
N ALA A 133 -7.72 15.93 23.14
CA ALA A 133 -6.91 15.86 21.93
C ALA A 133 -6.54 14.40 21.58
N TYR A 134 -6.19 13.59 22.58
CA TYR A 134 -5.95 12.16 22.37
C TYR A 134 -7.19 11.42 21.89
N ALA A 135 -8.37 11.66 22.46
CA ALA A 135 -9.59 11.01 22.02
C ALA A 135 -9.89 11.31 20.54
N GLN A 136 -9.70 12.56 20.11
CA GLN A 136 -9.88 12.96 18.71
C GLN A 136 -8.83 12.31 17.81
N PHE A 137 -7.55 12.35 18.21
CA PHE A 137 -6.46 11.69 17.51
C PHE A 137 -6.74 10.20 17.32
N PHE A 138 -7.07 9.47 18.39
CA PHE A 138 -7.33 8.02 18.32
C PHE A 138 -8.53 7.70 17.44
N ARG A 139 -9.61 8.49 17.50
CA ARG A 139 -10.77 8.29 16.63
C ARG A 139 -10.39 8.41 15.15
N LEU A 140 -9.66 9.45 14.77
CA LEU A 140 -9.21 9.62 13.39
C LEU A 140 -8.16 8.56 13.01
N HIS A 141 -7.23 8.24 13.91
CA HIS A 141 -6.18 7.26 13.69
C HIS A 141 -6.75 5.85 13.47
N MET A 142 -7.85 5.48 14.12
CA MET A 142 -8.57 4.23 13.84
C MET A 142 -9.13 4.19 12.41
N ILE A 143 -9.65 5.31 11.91
CA ILE A 143 -10.11 5.43 10.52
C ILE A 143 -8.92 5.26 9.57
N VAL A 144 -7.81 5.95 9.83
CA VAL A 144 -6.56 5.81 9.04
C VAL A 144 -6.08 4.35 8.99
N ARG A 145 -6.08 3.65 10.13
CA ARG A 145 -5.72 2.22 10.21
C ARG A 145 -6.66 1.36 9.37
N ALA A 146 -7.97 1.58 9.47
CA ALA A 146 -8.95 0.86 8.65
C ALA A 146 -8.71 1.11 7.15
N CYS A 147 -8.42 2.35 6.76
CA CYS A 147 -8.06 2.68 5.38
C CYS A 147 -6.79 1.94 4.92
N HIS A 148 -5.75 1.87 5.74
CA HIS A 148 -4.56 1.08 5.43
C HIS A 148 -4.86 -0.41 5.26
N LEU A 149 -5.73 -0.99 6.11
CA LEU A 149 -6.10 -2.39 6.05
C LEU A 149 -6.93 -2.71 4.79
N VAL A 150 -7.85 -1.83 4.41
CA VAL A 150 -8.58 -1.95 3.14
C VAL A 150 -7.61 -1.87 1.96
N ASN A 151 -6.69 -0.91 1.97
CA ASN A 151 -5.70 -0.75 0.91
C ASN A 151 -4.76 -1.97 0.80
N PHE A 152 -4.39 -2.55 1.94
CA PHE A 152 -3.69 -3.82 2.00
C PHE A 152 -4.48 -4.95 1.34
N GLY A 153 -5.78 -5.07 1.65
CA GLY A 153 -6.65 -6.07 1.03
C GLY A 153 -6.72 -5.93 -0.49
N LEU A 154 -6.78 -4.70 -1.01
CA LEU A 154 -6.75 -4.42 -2.45
C LEU A 154 -5.42 -4.84 -3.09
N ALA A 155 -4.29 -4.47 -2.48
CA ALA A 155 -2.96 -4.85 -2.95
C ALA A 155 -2.74 -6.37 -2.94
N ALA A 156 -3.14 -7.04 -1.86
CA ALA A 156 -3.09 -8.50 -1.74
C ALA A 156 -3.99 -9.19 -2.78
N SER A 157 -5.18 -8.65 -3.03
CA SER A 157 -6.08 -9.16 -4.07
C SER A 157 -5.45 -9.04 -5.45
N LEU A 158 -4.81 -7.90 -5.75
CA LEU A 158 -4.10 -7.70 -7.02
C LEU A 158 -2.92 -8.66 -7.17
N PHE A 159 -2.17 -8.90 -6.08
CA PHE A 159 -1.11 -9.90 -6.03
C PHE A 159 -1.64 -11.31 -6.37
N ILE A 160 -2.73 -11.72 -5.72
CA ILE A 160 -3.37 -13.02 -5.94
C ILE A 160 -3.84 -13.16 -7.40
N VAL A 161 -4.47 -12.13 -7.97
CA VAL A 161 -4.91 -12.16 -9.38
C VAL A 161 -3.72 -12.39 -10.32
N LYS A 162 -2.60 -11.69 -10.11
CA LYS A 162 -1.40 -11.85 -10.95
C LYS A 162 -0.74 -13.22 -10.77
N VAL A 163 -0.63 -13.72 -9.54
CA VAL A 163 -0.09 -15.08 -9.27
C VAL A 163 -0.98 -16.16 -9.90
N ARG A 164 -2.31 -16.04 -9.78
CA ARG A 164 -3.25 -16.99 -10.40
C ARG A 164 -3.07 -17.02 -11.93
N LYS A 165 -2.91 -15.87 -12.60
CA LYS A 165 -2.64 -15.82 -14.04
C LYS A 165 -1.38 -16.62 -14.42
N ILE A 166 -0.32 -16.52 -13.63
CA ILE A 166 0.92 -17.28 -13.86
C ILE A 166 0.68 -18.78 -13.71
N LEU A 167 0.02 -19.20 -12.63
CA LEU A 167 -0.22 -20.62 -12.33
C LEU A 167 -1.14 -21.29 -13.38
N PHE A 168 -2.22 -20.62 -13.80
CA PHE A 168 -3.12 -21.17 -14.81
C PHE A 168 -2.44 -21.29 -16.17
N HIS A 169 -1.63 -20.31 -16.57
CA HIS A 169 -0.93 -20.37 -17.86
C HIS A 169 0.19 -21.42 -17.86
N HIS A 170 0.86 -21.62 -16.72
CA HIS A 170 1.85 -22.69 -16.57
C HIS A 170 1.21 -24.09 -16.68
N SER A 171 0.06 -24.31 -16.01
CA SER A 171 -0.68 -25.58 -16.05
C SER A 171 -1.15 -25.96 -17.47
N MET A 172 -1.56 -24.98 -18.28
CA MET A 172 -1.97 -25.18 -19.67
C MET A 172 -0.79 -25.45 -20.62
N ALA A 173 0.42 -24.98 -20.30
CA ALA A 173 1.62 -25.22 -21.11
C ALA A 173 2.24 -26.60 -20.86
N THR A 174 1.88 -27.26 -19.75
CA THR A 174 2.39 -28.59 -19.36
C THR A 174 1.43 -29.75 -19.71
N ARG A 175 0.29 -29.46 -20.34
CA ARG A 175 -0.64 -30.45 -20.90
C ARG A 175 -0.50 -30.50 -22.41
#